data_AF-A0A645F3S8-F1
#
_entry.id   AF-A0A645F3S8-F1
#
_cell.length_a   1.000
_cell.length_b   1.000
_cell.length_c   1.000
_cell.angle_alpha   90.00
_cell.angle_beta   90.00
_cell.angle_gamma   90.00
#
_symmetry.space_group_name_H-M   'P 1'
#
loop_
_entity.id
_entity.type
_entity.pdbx_description
1 polymer ?
#
loop_
_entity_poly.entity_id
_entity_poly.type
_entity_poly.pdbx_seq_one_letter_code
_entity_poly.pdbx_strand_id
1 'polypeptide(L)'
;MLACRERSTFIPILANGFARHTTEILVHHAEREHGESKYSAMRLISLMFNLLTCMTTMPLRILTYFGLLAAFCGYLLSIYIVIRRFFWVDGDDWGQSGTFMLFAVMFIFTGIQMIGIGMIGEYIGRIYNDVRARPRYFIENIFGRDSKE
;
A
#
# COMPACT_ATOMS: atom_id res chain seq x y z
N MET A 1 4.98 -4.20 31.49
CA MET A 1 4.65 -4.64 30.12
C MET A 1 3.94 -3.49 29.43
N LEU A 2 4.56 -2.88 28.42
CA LEU A 2 3.87 -1.91 27.57
C LEU A 2 2.75 -2.67 26.85
N ALA A 3 1.50 -2.26 27.04
CA ALA A 3 0.36 -2.85 26.36
C ALA A 3 0.45 -2.55 24.86
N CYS A 4 1.05 -3.46 24.10
CA CYS A 4 1.10 -3.36 22.64
C CYS A 4 -0.31 -3.59 22.09
N ARG A 5 -0.90 -2.54 21.53
CA ARG A 5 -2.21 -2.60 20.85
C ARG A 5 -2.10 -3.03 19.38
N GLU A 6 -0.89 -3.32 18.90
CA GLU A 6 -0.63 -3.74 17.52
C GLU A 6 -1.26 -5.11 17.26
N ARG A 7 -2.10 -5.20 16.22
CA ARG A 7 -2.79 -6.44 15.84
C ARG A 7 -2.03 -7.25 14.79
N SER A 8 -1.01 -6.66 14.16
CA SER A 8 -0.15 -7.36 13.21
C SER A 8 0.55 -8.54 13.89
N THR A 9 0.55 -9.71 13.24
CA THR A 9 1.14 -10.95 13.79
C THR A 9 2.60 -11.13 13.37
N PHE A 10 3.24 -10.09 12.82
CA PHE A 10 4.60 -10.21 12.30
C PHE A 10 5.65 -9.99 13.41
N ILE A 11 5.97 -11.09 14.11
CA ILE A 11 6.88 -11.10 15.27
C ILE A 11 8.23 -10.42 15.00
N PRO A 12 8.94 -10.68 13.88
CA PRO A 12 10.27 -10.08 13.66
C PRO A 12 10.27 -8.56 13.60
N ILE A 13 9.21 -7.95 13.05
CA ILE A 13 9.10 -6.49 12.99
C ILE A 13 8.74 -5.94 14.35
N LEU A 14 7.76 -6.54 15.04
CA LEU A 14 7.41 -6.13 16.39
C LEU A 14 8.64 -6.19 17.31
N ALA A 15 9.39 -7.29 17.24
CA ALA A 15 10.62 -7.47 18.00
C ALA A 15 11.63 -6.36 17.69
N ASN A 16 11.88 -6.05 16.41
CA ASN A 16 12.77 -4.94 16.03
C ASN A 16 12.24 -3.56 16.42
N GLY A 17 10.92 -3.33 16.37
CA GLY A 17 10.31 -2.06 16.75
C GLY A 17 10.36 -1.79 18.26
N PHE A 18 10.32 -2.84 19.09
CA PHE A 18 10.45 -2.73 20.54
C PHE A 18 11.89 -2.87 21.05
N ALA A 19 12.77 -3.49 20.27
CA ALA A 19 14.16 -3.66 20.64
C ALA A 19 14.92 -2.33 20.61
N ARG A 20 15.73 -2.09 21.65
CA ARG A 20 16.65 -0.95 21.70
C ARG A 20 17.97 -1.24 20.99
N HIS A 21 18.39 -2.51 21.03
CA HIS A 21 19.56 -3.04 20.35
C HIS A 21 19.20 -4.40 19.76
N THR A 22 19.39 -4.55 18.45
CA THR A 22 19.23 -5.81 17.73
C THR A 22 20.60 -6.30 17.31
N THR A 23 20.86 -7.59 17.49
CA THR A 23 22.02 -8.28 16.92
C THR A 23 21.54 -9.50 16.17
N GLU A 24 22.22 -9.84 15.08
CA GLU A 24 21.94 -11.06 14.32
C GLU A 24 22.92 -12.14 14.75
N ILE A 25 22.41 -13.36 14.94
CA ILE A 25 23.22 -14.54 15.26
C ILE A 25 23.06 -15.52 14.11
N LEU A 26 24.19 -15.92 13.53
CA LEU A 26 24.21 -16.85 12.41
C LEU A 26 23.87 -18.26 12.94
N VAL A 27 22.77 -18.81 12.46
CA VAL A 27 22.31 -20.17 12.82
C VAL A 27 22.31 -21.03 11.57
N HIS A 28 22.99 -22.17 11.63
CA HIS A 28 22.94 -23.16 10.56
C HIS A 28 21.58 -23.85 10.58
N HIS A 29 20.88 -23.78 9.46
CA HIS A 29 19.61 -24.49 9.26
C HIS A 29 19.92 -25.78 8.51
N ALA A 30 19.50 -26.92 9.06
CA ALA A 30 19.56 -28.19 8.36
C ALA A 30 18.59 -28.18 7.16
N GLU A 31 18.95 -28.91 6.11
CA GLU A 31 18.04 -29.14 5.00
C GLU A 31 16.81 -29.91 5.49
N ARG A 32 15.64 -29.62 4.93
CA ARG A 32 14.41 -30.32 5.33
C ARG A 32 14.50 -31.76 4.86
N GLU A 33 14.43 -32.71 5.79
CA GLU A 33 14.37 -34.13 5.43
C GLU A 33 13.00 -34.52 4.85
N HIS A 34 11.92 -33.88 5.31
CA HIS A 34 10.55 -34.20 4.91
C HIS A 34 9.71 -32.96 4.61
N GLY A 35 8.91 -33.06 3.55
CA GLY A 35 7.91 -32.07 3.16
C GLY A 35 8.42 -30.97 2.22
N GLU A 36 7.47 -30.33 1.55
CA GLU A 36 7.74 -29.27 0.58
C GLU A 36 7.80 -27.87 1.23
N SER A 37 8.56 -26.97 0.61
CA SER A 37 8.58 -25.56 1.03
C SER A 37 7.19 -24.94 0.89
N LYS A 38 6.68 -24.35 1.98
CA LYS A 38 5.46 -23.53 1.93
C LYS A 38 5.68 -22.17 1.26
N TYR A 39 6.93 -21.80 0.99
CA TYR A 39 7.30 -20.55 0.33
C TYR A 39 7.48 -20.78 -1.17
N SER A 40 6.49 -20.36 -1.95
CA SER A 40 6.65 -20.16 -3.39
C SER A 40 7.07 -18.72 -3.67
N ALA A 41 7.70 -18.46 -4.83
CA ALA A 41 8.10 -17.11 -5.22
C ALA A 41 6.93 -16.10 -5.13
N MET A 42 5.74 -16.48 -5.58
CA MET A 42 4.53 -15.64 -5.50
C MET A 42 4.09 -15.37 -4.05
N ARG A 43 4.17 -16.37 -3.17
CA ARG A 43 3.86 -16.16 -1.74
C ARG A 43 4.87 -15.22 -1.09
N LEU A 44 6.14 -15.28 -1.49
CA LEU A 44 7.18 -14.41 -0.95
C LEU A 44 6.98 -12.95 -1.40
N ILE A 45 6.62 -12.73 -2.66
CA ILE A 45 6.28 -11.39 -3.18
C ILE A 45 5.05 -10.85 -2.46
N SER A 46 3.99 -11.64 -2.34
CA SER A 46 2.79 -11.24 -1.60
C SER A 46 3.09 -10.93 -0.12
N LEU A 47 3.99 -11.69 0.50
CA LEU A 47 4.43 -11.44 1.86
C LEU A 47 5.13 -10.09 2.00
N MET A 48 6.04 -9.77 1.06
CA MET A 48 6.74 -8.48 1.02
C MET A 48 5.78 -7.29 0.83
N PHE A 49 4.82 -7.40 -0.08
CA PHE A 49 3.81 -6.35 -0.27
C PHE A 49 2.95 -6.15 0.99
N ASN A 50 2.48 -7.24 1.61
CA ASN A 50 1.74 -7.17 2.86
C ASN A 50 2.55 -6.51 3.98
N LEU A 51 3.84 -6.82 4.08
CA LEU A 51 4.76 -6.21 5.04
C LEU A 51 4.86 -4.70 4.84
N LEU A 52 5.08 -4.29 3.59
CA LEU A 52 5.29 -2.90 3.21
C LEU A 52 4.04 -2.06 3.49
N THR A 53 2.84 -2.57 3.18
CA THR A 53 1.57 -1.86 3.41
C THR A 53 1.11 -1.89 4.87
N CYS A 54 1.51 -2.88 5.68
CA CYS A 54 1.19 -2.90 7.12
C CYS A 54 2.00 -1.88 7.92
N MET A 55 3.29 -1.71 7.59
CA MET A 55 4.23 -0.98 8.45
C MET A 55 4.54 0.43 7.97
N THR A 56 4.19 0.76 6.73
CA THR A 56 4.58 2.03 6.12
C THR A 56 3.40 2.66 5.37
N THR A 57 3.37 4.00 5.34
CA THR A 57 2.48 4.77 4.45
C THR A 57 3.21 5.25 3.19
N MET A 58 4.42 4.73 2.95
CA MET A 58 5.27 5.14 1.83
C MET A 58 4.59 4.96 0.46
N PRO A 59 3.90 3.83 0.16
CA PRO A 59 3.20 3.66 -1.13
C PRO A 59 2.17 4.75 -1.38
N LEU A 60 1.40 5.10 -0.35
CA LEU A 60 0.36 6.12 -0.44
C LEU A 60 0.96 7.51 -0.70
N ARG A 61 2.09 7.81 -0.06
CA ARG A 61 2.83 9.06 -0.29
C ARG A 61 3.41 9.15 -1.69
N ILE A 62 4.00 8.08 -2.21
CA ILE A 62 4.52 8.03 -3.59
C ILE A 62 3.42 8.36 -4.59
N LEU A 63 2.25 7.72 -4.44
CA LEU A 63 1.10 7.97 -5.29
C LEU A 63 0.63 9.44 -5.21
N THR A 64 0.66 10.03 -4.02
CA THR A 64 0.30 11.45 -3.83
C THR A 64 1.26 12.37 -4.59
N TYR A 65 2.57 12.11 -4.54
CA TYR A 65 3.56 12.88 -5.30
C TYR A 65 3.39 12.73 -6.81
N PHE A 66 3.11 11.51 -7.30
CA PHE A 66 2.77 11.30 -8.72
C PHE A 66 1.51 12.06 -9.13
N GLY A 67 0.47 12.05 -8.30
CA GLY A 67 -0.75 12.82 -8.55
C GLY A 67 -0.50 14.33 -8.61
N LEU A 68 0.34 14.86 -7.72
CA LEU A 68 0.70 16.28 -7.70
C LEU A 68 1.51 16.67 -8.94
N LEU A 69 2.50 15.86 -9.32
CA LEU A 69 3.27 16.06 -10.56
C LEU A 69 2.34 16.06 -11.79
N ALA A 70 1.43 15.09 -11.87
CA ALA A 70 0.49 14.97 -12.97
C ALA A 70 -0.48 16.16 -13.04
N ALA A 71 -0.96 16.64 -11.90
CA ALA A 71 -1.79 17.85 -11.80
C ALA A 71 -1.04 19.10 -12.24
N PHE A 72 0.23 19.26 -11.83
CA PHE A 72 1.08 20.36 -12.25
C PHE A 72 1.32 20.38 -13.75
N CYS A 73 1.65 19.22 -14.35
CA CYS A 73 1.77 19.09 -15.80
C CYS A 73 0.45 19.40 -16.53
N GLY A 74 -0.68 18.92 -16.01
CA GLY A 74 -2.02 19.21 -16.55
C GLY A 74 -2.36 20.70 -16.50
N TYR A 75 -1.99 21.39 -15.42
CA TYR A 75 -2.17 22.83 -15.28
C TYR A 75 -1.34 23.63 -16.31
N LEU A 76 -0.07 23.27 -16.50
CA LEU A 76 0.79 23.89 -17.52
C LEU A 76 0.25 23.66 -18.94
N LEU A 77 -0.21 22.43 -19.23
CA LEU A 77 -0.85 22.10 -20.51
C LEU A 77 -2.11 22.95 -20.73
N SER A 78 -2.94 23.12 -19.70
CA SER A 78 -4.16 23.92 -19.77
C SER A 78 -3.85 25.39 -20.09
N ILE A 79 -2.89 26.00 -19.39
CA ILE A 79 -2.44 27.38 -19.69
C ILE A 79 -1.95 27.48 -21.14
N TYR A 80 -1.11 26.53 -21.58
CA TYR A 80 -0.57 26.51 -22.93
C TYR A 80 -1.68 26.49 -24.00
N ILE A 81 -2.70 25.64 -23.81
CA ILE A 81 -3.86 25.55 -24.72
C ILE A 81 -4.66 26.86 -24.72
N VAL A 82 -4.90 27.46 -23.56
CA VAL A 82 -5.64 28.74 -23.46
C VAL A 82 -4.89 29.86 -24.18
N ILE A 83 -3.58 29.99 -23.97
CA ILE A 83 -2.76 31.01 -24.65
C ILE A 83 -2.80 30.81 -26.17
N ARG A 84 -2.63 29.56 -26.64
CA ARG A 84 -2.72 29.22 -28.07
C ARG A 84 -4.09 29.57 -28.66
N ARG A 85 -5.18 29.35 -27.91
CA ARG A 85 -6.54 29.65 -28.35
C ARG A 85 -6.81 31.15 -28.52
N PHE A 86 -6.26 32.01 -27.66
CA PHE A 86 -6.53 33.46 -27.69
C PHE A 86 -5.54 34.27 -28.53
N PHE A 87 -4.27 33.84 -28.63
CA PHE A 87 -3.21 34.62 -29.28
C PHE A 87 -2.75 34.09 -30.65
N TRP A 88 -3.01 32.83 -31.00
CA TRP A 88 -2.64 32.26 -32.30
C TRP A 88 -3.87 32.05 -33.20
N VAL A 89 -3.81 32.58 -34.42
CA VAL A 89 -4.90 32.64 -35.42
C VAL A 89 -5.16 31.29 -36.12
N ASP A 90 -4.31 30.28 -35.95
CA ASP A 90 -4.46 28.93 -36.54
C ASP A 90 -5.50 28.04 -35.80
N GLY A 91 -6.51 28.68 -35.20
CA GLY A 91 -7.24 28.24 -34.01
C GLY A 91 -8.28 27.13 -34.15
N ASP A 92 -8.27 26.29 -35.19
CA ASP A 92 -9.32 25.27 -35.38
C ASP A 92 -8.80 23.85 -35.66
N ASP A 93 -7.69 23.70 -36.39
CA ASP A 93 -7.26 22.38 -36.89
C ASP A 93 -6.70 21.45 -35.79
N TRP A 94 -6.03 22.04 -34.78
CA TRP A 94 -5.52 21.29 -33.63
C TRP A 94 -6.64 20.81 -32.68
N GLY A 95 -7.74 21.54 -32.58
CA GLY A 95 -8.87 21.20 -31.73
C GLY A 95 -9.66 19.99 -32.24
N GLN A 96 -9.80 19.89 -33.57
CA GLN A 96 -10.54 18.80 -34.21
C GLN A 96 -9.71 17.49 -34.29
N SER A 97 -8.40 17.61 -34.50
CA SER A 97 -7.46 16.47 -34.60
C SER A 97 -7.05 15.87 -33.25
N GLY A 98 -7.17 16.64 -32.16
CA GLY A 98 -6.66 16.28 -30.83
C GLY A 98 -7.52 15.30 -30.02
N THR A 99 -8.73 14.98 -30.48
CA THR A 99 -9.73 14.22 -29.71
C THR A 99 -9.20 12.84 -29.25
N PHE A 100 -8.54 12.10 -30.14
CA PHE A 100 -7.97 10.79 -29.80
C PHE A 100 -6.81 10.88 -28.80
N MET A 101 -5.97 11.92 -28.90
CA MET A 101 -4.89 12.18 -27.94
C MET A 101 -5.46 12.53 -26.56
N LEU A 102 -6.54 13.32 -26.53
CA LEU A 102 -7.21 13.71 -25.29
C LEU A 102 -7.84 12.49 -24.59
N PHE A 103 -8.49 11.60 -25.35
CA PHE A 103 -8.97 10.33 -24.80
C PHE A 103 -7.83 9.44 -24.30
N ALA A 104 -6.73 9.31 -25.05
CA ALA A 104 -5.58 8.50 -24.61
C ALA A 104 -5.00 9.01 -23.28
N VAL A 105 -4.80 10.33 -23.17
CA VAL A 105 -4.36 10.96 -21.92
C VAL A 105 -5.40 10.73 -20.82
N MET A 106 -6.69 10.97 -21.09
CA MET A 106 -7.76 10.77 -20.12
C MET A 106 -7.82 9.34 -19.57
N PHE A 107 -7.66 8.32 -20.43
CA PHE A 107 -7.61 6.92 -20.00
C PHE A 107 -6.39 6.62 -19.12
N ILE A 108 -5.22 7.17 -19.46
CA ILE A 108 -4.01 7.02 -18.62
C ILE A 108 -4.26 7.62 -17.22
N PHE A 109 -4.77 8.85 -17.17
CA PHE A 109 -5.09 9.52 -15.90
C PHE A 109 -6.14 8.75 -15.10
N THR A 110 -7.18 8.26 -15.76
CA THR A 110 -8.24 7.45 -15.13
C THR A 110 -7.66 6.13 -14.58
N GLY A 111 -6.76 5.48 -15.32
CA GLY A 111 -6.07 4.27 -14.87
C GLY A 111 -5.23 4.52 -13.61
N ILE A 112 -4.45 5.60 -13.58
CA ILE A 112 -3.66 5.99 -12.40
C ILE A 112 -4.57 6.30 -11.20
N GLN A 113 -5.70 6.99 -11.43
CA GLN A 113 -6.69 7.26 -10.38
C GLN A 113 -7.32 5.97 -9.84
N MET A 114 -7.66 5.01 -10.70
CA MET A 114 -8.19 3.71 -10.29
C MET A 114 -7.20 2.91 -9.43
N ILE A 115 -5.91 2.92 -9.80
CA ILE A 115 -4.84 2.34 -8.97
C ILE A 115 -4.81 3.03 -7.60
N GLY A 116 -4.97 4.36 -7.59
CA GLY A 116 -4.99 5.12 -6.35
C GLY A 116 -6.16 4.81 -5.43
N ILE A 117 -7.36 4.68 -5.98
CA ILE A 117 -8.56 4.27 -5.25
C ILE A 117 -8.39 2.83 -4.72
N GLY A 118 -7.83 1.93 -5.53
CA GLY A 118 -7.53 0.56 -5.10
C GLY A 118 -6.59 0.51 -3.89
N MET A 119 -5.52 1.30 -3.92
CA MET A 119 -4.60 1.44 -2.78
C MET A 119 -5.31 2.00 -1.55
N ILE A 120 -6.08 3.08 -1.69
CA ILE A 120 -6.86 3.64 -0.56
C ILE A 120 -7.81 2.56 0.02
N GLY A 121 -8.46 1.78 -0.83
CA GLY A 121 -9.31 0.65 -0.41
C GLY A 121 -8.57 -0.38 0.43
N GLU A 122 -7.33 -0.72 0.08
CA GLU A 122 -6.50 -1.64 0.87
C GLU A 122 -6.20 -1.08 2.27
N TYR A 123 -5.81 0.21 2.36
CA TYR A 123 -5.55 0.86 3.65
C TYR A 123 -6.82 1.00 4.50
N ILE A 124 -7.95 1.39 3.90
CA ILE A 124 -9.24 1.47 4.60
C ILE A 124 -9.66 0.09 5.11
N GLY A 125 -9.47 -0.97 4.31
CA GLY A 125 -9.76 -2.34 4.73
C GLY A 125 -8.92 -2.77 5.94
N ARG A 126 -7.65 -2.37 6.00
CA ARG A 126 -6.77 -2.61 7.16
C ARG A 126 -7.25 -1.84 8.39
N ILE A 127 -7.52 -0.54 8.24
CA ILE A 127 -8.07 0.30 9.32
C ILE A 127 -9.37 -0.30 9.86
N TYR A 128 -10.26 -0.75 8.97
CA TYR A 128 -11.50 -1.41 9.35
C TYR A 128 -11.23 -2.68 10.18
N ASN A 129 -10.29 -3.53 9.77
CA ASN A 129 -9.93 -4.74 10.52
C ASN A 129 -9.36 -4.43 11.91
N ASP A 130 -8.56 -3.36 12.03
CA ASP A 130 -8.00 -2.94 13.32
C ASP A 130 -9.05 -2.35 14.25
N VAL A 131 -9.95 -1.50 13.73
CA VAL A 131 -11.04 -0.87 14.49
C VAL A 131 -12.11 -1.87 14.89
N ARG A 132 -12.44 -2.84 14.03
CA ARG A 132 -13.42 -3.91 14.32
C ARG A 132 -13.02 -4.73 15.54
N ALA A 133 -11.74 -4.70 15.91
CA ALA A 133 -11.22 -5.17 17.18
C ALA A 133 -11.56 -6.62 17.56
N ARG A 134 -11.90 -7.49 16.59
CA ARG A 134 -12.36 -8.85 16.88
C ARG A 134 -11.30 -9.63 17.68
N PRO A 135 -11.70 -10.33 18.75
CA PRO A 135 -10.78 -11.18 19.48
C PRO A 135 -10.28 -12.30 18.55
N ARG A 136 -8.97 -12.57 18.58
CA ARG A 136 -8.33 -13.56 17.69
C ARG A 136 -8.73 -14.98 18.02
N TYR A 137 -9.13 -15.22 19.25
CA TYR A 137 -9.53 -16.51 19.76
C TYR A 137 -10.63 -16.31 20.80
N PHE A 138 -11.46 -17.34 20.96
CA PHE A 138 -12.38 -17.46 22.08
C PHE A 138 -11.88 -18.61 22.95
N ILE A 139 -11.87 -18.39 24.26
CA ILE A 139 -11.51 -19.43 25.21
C ILE A 139 -12.80 -20.18 25.53
N GLU A 140 -12.86 -21.46 25.15
CA GLU A 140 -14.03 -22.29 25.39
C GLU A 140 -14.07 -22.80 26.83
N ASN A 141 -12.95 -23.35 27.33
CA ASN A 141 -12.81 -23.81 28.71
C ASN A 141 -11.38 -23.55 29.22
N ILE A 142 -11.26 -23.22 30.51
CA ILE A 142 -9.97 -23.11 31.22
C ILE A 142 -9.96 -24.19 32.29
N PHE A 143 -9.05 -25.15 32.16
CA PHE A 143 -8.86 -26.19 33.18
C PHE A 143 -7.66 -25.85 34.08
N GLY A 144 -7.83 -26.00 35.39
CA GLY A 144 -6.73 -25.89 36.35
C GLY A 144 -6.34 -24.49 36.81
N ARG A 145 -7.16 -23.46 36.58
CA ARG A 145 -6.94 -22.13 37.17
C ARG A 145 -7.64 -22.07 38.52
N ASP A 146 -6.88 -22.30 39.61
CA ASP A 146 -7.36 -21.99 40.96
C ASP A 146 -7.71 -20.50 41.02
N SER A 147 -8.99 -20.22 41.23
CA SER A 147 -9.52 -18.89 41.46
C SER A 147 -9.07 -18.38 42.84
N LYS A 148 -7.82 -17.92 42.91
CA LYS A 148 -7.33 -17.02 43.95
C LYS A 148 -6.42 -15.98 43.32
N GLU A 149 -7.05 -14.91 42.85
CA GLU A 149 -6.66 -13.50 42.97
C GLU A 149 -7.64 -12.63 42.18
#